data_AF-A0A821KEB5-F1
#
_entry.id   AF-A0A821KEB5-F1
#
_cell.length_a   1.000
_cell.length_b   1.000
_cell.length_c   1.000
_cell.angle_alpha   90.00
_cell.angle_beta   90.00
_cell.angle_gamma   90.00
#
_symmetry.space_group_name_H-M   'P 1'
#
loop_
_entity.id
_entity.type
_entity.pdbx_description
1 polymer ?
#
loop_
_entity_poly.entity_id
_entity_poly.type
_entity_poly.pdbx_seq_one_letter_code
_entity_poly.pdbx_strand_id
1 'polypeptide(L)'
;MIAGPISGAHLNPAVSISLLTLRKLKPIQCLFYIIGQILGAFFGALFVYFLYWSLFNRFDGSVRHIAGPQGTGDIFFTIPEDGVHGWNLFFDQVVGTAVLMIFIVALGN
;
A
#
# COMPACT_ATOMS: atom_id res chain seq x y z
N MET A 1 -11.86 -5.67 15.18
CA MET A 1 -11.39 -5.39 13.81
C MET A 1 -12.59 -5.20 12.90
N ILE A 2 -12.59 -4.19 12.01
CA ILE A 2 -13.75 -3.89 11.13
C ILE A 2 -13.91 -4.93 10.01
N ALA A 3 -12.83 -5.29 9.32
CA ALA A 3 -12.86 -6.25 8.20
C ALA A 3 -12.57 -7.71 8.58
N GLY A 4 -11.99 -7.95 9.77
CA GLY A 4 -11.49 -9.27 10.20
C GLY A 4 -12.53 -10.39 10.14
N PRO A 5 -13.74 -10.22 10.71
CA PRO A 5 -14.75 -11.28 10.71
C PRO A 5 -15.29 -11.69 9.33
N ILE A 6 -15.14 -10.83 8.31
CA ILE A 6 -15.72 -11.06 6.99
C ILE A 6 -14.65 -11.50 5.99
N SER A 7 -13.49 -10.83 5.98
CA SER A 7 -12.47 -11.00 4.95
C SER A 7 -11.09 -11.40 5.50
N GLY A 8 -10.98 -11.69 6.80
CA GLY A 8 -9.67 -11.89 7.44
C GLY A 8 -8.80 -10.63 7.43
N ALA A 9 -9.34 -9.47 7.02
CA ALA A 9 -8.65 -8.20 6.94
C ALA A 9 -7.30 -8.26 6.19
N HIS A 10 -7.24 -8.89 5.01
CA HIS A 10 -5.99 -8.98 4.24
C HIS A 10 -5.36 -7.60 3.97
N LEU A 11 -6.20 -6.61 3.59
CA LEU A 11 -5.86 -5.19 3.39
C LEU A 11 -4.60 -4.90 2.55
N ASN A 12 -4.09 -5.90 1.82
CA ASN A 12 -2.85 -5.85 1.07
C ASN A 12 -2.90 -6.88 -0.08
N PRO A 13 -2.66 -6.45 -1.33
CA PRO A 13 -2.59 -7.35 -2.48
C PRO A 13 -1.54 -8.45 -2.35
N ALA A 14 -0.35 -8.13 -1.85
CA ALA A 14 0.73 -9.11 -1.66
C ALA A 14 0.36 -10.20 -0.66
N VAL A 15 -0.38 -9.85 0.39
CA VAL A 15 -0.94 -10.82 1.36
C VAL A 15 -1.96 -11.73 0.68
N SER A 16 -2.88 -11.14 -0.11
CA SER A 16 -3.92 -11.91 -0.81
C SER A 16 -3.32 -12.87 -1.84
N ILE A 17 -2.30 -12.44 -2.58
CA ILE A 17 -1.53 -13.27 -3.52
C ILE A 17 -0.77 -14.36 -2.77
N SER A 18 -0.12 -14.05 -1.64
CA SER A 18 0.60 -15.05 -0.85
C SER A 18 -0.33 -16.13 -0.28
N LEU A 19 -1.54 -15.75 0.15
CA LEU A 19 -2.53 -16.73 0.59
C LEU A 19 -3.11 -17.54 -0.57
N LEU A 20 -3.19 -16.97 -1.78
CA LEU A 20 -3.52 -17.72 -2.99
C LEU A 20 -2.44 -18.77 -3.32
N THR A 21 -1.15 -18.42 -3.27
CA THR A 21 -0.06 -19.36 -3.56
C THR A 21 0.04 -20.47 -2.51
N LEU A 22 -0.27 -20.17 -1.25
CA LEU A 22 -0.42 -21.14 -0.16
C LEU A 22 -1.72 -21.96 -0.22
N ARG A 23 -2.56 -21.77 -1.26
CA ARG A 23 -3.86 -22.43 -1.44
C ARG A 23 -4.87 -22.17 -0.31
N LYS A 24 -4.69 -21.07 0.43
CA LYS A 24 -5.61 -20.59 1.49
C LYS A 24 -6.70 -19.66 0.94
N LEU A 25 -6.64 -19.25 -0.34
CA LEU A 25 -7.61 -18.36 -0.99
C LEU A 25 -7.92 -18.85 -2.41
N LYS A 26 -9.17 -18.73 -2.88
CA LYS A 26 -9.52 -19.06 -4.27
C LYS A 26 -9.04 -17.96 -5.24
N PRO A 27 -8.64 -18.30 -6.48
CA PRO A 27 -8.15 -17.30 -7.45
C PRO A 27 -9.12 -16.14 -7.70
N ILE A 28 -10.41 -16.45 -7.89
CA ILE A 28 -11.44 -15.41 -8.12
C ILE A 28 -11.64 -14.51 -6.90
N GLN A 29 -11.51 -15.06 -5.68
CA GLN A 29 -11.56 -14.26 -4.46
C GLN A 29 -10.35 -13.34 -4.40
N CYS A 30 -9.15 -13.83 -4.68
CA CYS A 30 -7.94 -13.00 -4.72
C CYS A 30 -8.12 -11.75 -5.61
N LEU A 31 -8.73 -11.91 -6.80
CA LEU A 31 -9.01 -10.78 -7.68
C LEU A 31 -9.94 -9.75 -7.02
N PHE A 32 -11.06 -10.18 -6.43
CA PHE A 32 -11.98 -9.27 -5.74
C PHE A 32 -11.33 -8.58 -4.53
N TYR A 33 -10.47 -9.27 -3.79
CA TYR A 33 -9.69 -8.67 -2.71
C TYR A 33 -8.79 -7.55 -3.22
N ILE A 34 -8.03 -7.79 -4.29
CA ILE A 34 -7.12 -6.80 -4.88
C ILE A 34 -7.90 -5.58 -5.37
N ILE A 35 -9.01 -5.78 -6.08
CA ILE A 35 -9.86 -4.67 -6.54
C ILE A 35 -10.37 -3.85 -5.36
N GLY A 36 -10.93 -4.50 -4.33
CA GLY A 36 -11.42 -3.82 -3.13
C GLY A 36 -10.31 -3.06 -2.39
N GLN A 37 -9.11 -3.63 -2.31
CA GLN A 37 -7.93 -3.00 -1.68
C GLN A 37 -7.47 -1.77 -2.45
N ILE A 38 -7.38 -1.85 -3.79
CA ILE A 38 -7.00 -0.71 -4.64
C ILE A 38 -8.04 0.40 -4.55
N LEU A 39 -9.32 0.07 -4.63
CA LEU A 39 -10.40 1.06 -4.48
C LEU A 39 -10.38 1.70 -3.08
N GLY A 40 -10.21 0.90 -2.03
CA GLY A 40 -10.11 1.39 -0.65
C GLY A 40 -8.92 2.34 -0.48
N ALA A 41 -7.74 1.97 -0.99
CA ALA A 41 -6.55 2.81 -0.98
C ALA A 41 -6.75 4.12 -1.76
N PHE A 42 -7.37 4.05 -2.94
CA PHE A 42 -7.68 5.21 -3.78
C PHE A 42 -8.62 6.18 -3.06
N PHE A 43 -9.75 5.71 -2.52
CA PHE A 43 -10.68 6.58 -1.80
C PHE A 43 -10.07 7.11 -0.50
N GLY A 44 -9.28 6.31 0.20
CA GLY A 44 -8.52 6.76 1.38
C GLY A 44 -7.58 7.92 1.04
N ALA A 45 -6.79 7.79 -0.02
CA ALA A 45 -5.92 8.86 -0.52
C ALA A 45 -6.73 10.10 -0.95
N LEU A 46 -7.85 9.91 -1.66
CA LEU A 46 -8.73 11.00 -2.08
C LEU A 46 -9.28 11.79 -0.88
N PHE A 47 -9.72 11.11 0.18
CA PHE A 47 -10.20 11.75 1.40
C PHE A 47 -9.09 12.54 2.10
N VAL A 48 -7.90 11.94 2.26
CA VAL A 48 -6.74 12.64 2.83
C VAL A 48 -6.40 13.88 2.00
N TYR A 49 -6.42 13.76 0.68
CA TYR A 49 -6.12 14.86 -0.22
C TYR A 49 -7.03 16.07 -0.01
N PHE A 50 -8.35 15.84 0.04
CA PHE A 50 -9.31 16.92 0.28
C PHE A 50 -9.29 17.43 1.73
N LEU A 51 -9.07 16.56 2.70
CA LEU A 51 -9.01 16.93 4.11
C LEU A 51 -7.86 17.92 4.39
N TYR A 52 -6.71 17.73 3.73
CA TYR A 52 -5.51 18.56 3.90
C TYR A 52 -5.28 19.55 2.75
N TRP A 53 -6.25 19.74 1.86
CA TRP A 53 -6.14 20.57 0.66
C TRP A 53 -5.58 21.98 0.93
N SER A 54 -6.08 22.65 1.96
CA SER A 54 -5.61 23.99 2.33
C SER A 54 -4.15 24.01 2.80
N LEU A 55 -3.71 22.93 3.47
CA LEU A 55 -2.35 22.78 3.96
C LEU A 55 -1.37 22.53 2.80
N PHE A 56 -1.77 21.69 1.83
CA PHE A 56 -0.99 21.49 0.60
C PHE A 56 -0.80 22.80 -0.15
N ASN A 57 -1.89 23.53 -0.43
CA ASN A 57 -1.82 24.82 -1.14
C ASN A 57 -0.94 25.85 -0.43
N ARG A 58 -0.91 25.83 0.91
CA ARG A 58 -0.04 26.72 1.69
C ARG A 58 1.44 26.32 1.62
N PHE A 59 1.73 25.03 1.56
CA PHE A 59 3.09 24.49 1.55
C PHE A 59 3.77 24.61 0.18
N ASP A 60 3.06 24.23 -0.88
CA ASP A 60 3.59 24.12 -2.24
C ASP A 60 3.20 25.30 -3.16
N GLY A 61 2.48 26.29 -2.63
CA GLY A 61 2.04 27.45 -3.40
C GLY A 61 0.94 27.14 -4.44
N SER A 62 0.15 26.09 -4.21
CA SER A 62 -0.88 25.58 -5.13
C SER A 62 -0.33 24.93 -6.42
N VAL A 63 0.96 24.61 -6.44
CA VAL A 63 1.60 23.86 -7.52
C VAL A 63 1.97 22.49 -6.97
N ARG A 64 1.40 21.42 -7.53
CA ARG A 64 1.65 20.06 -7.03
C ARG A 64 3.02 19.58 -7.49
N HIS A 65 3.93 19.35 -6.55
CA HIS A 65 5.24 18.76 -6.80
C HIS A 65 5.27 17.30 -6.33
N ILE A 66 5.86 16.42 -7.13
CA ILE A 66 5.99 14.99 -6.79
C ILE A 66 7.06 14.79 -5.71
N ALA A 67 8.22 15.40 -5.90
CA ALA A 67 9.39 15.28 -5.03
C ALA A 67 10.10 16.64 -4.87
N GLY A 68 11.10 16.69 -4.00
CA GLY A 68 11.89 17.89 -3.69
C GLY A 68 11.38 18.64 -2.45
N PRO A 69 11.94 19.83 -2.14
CA PRO A 69 11.65 20.55 -0.90
C PRO A 69 10.19 20.94 -0.68
N GLN A 70 9.41 21.01 -1.76
CA GLN A 70 7.97 21.29 -1.76
C GLN A 70 7.16 20.12 -2.32
N GLY A 71 7.78 18.93 -2.46
CA GLY A 71 7.11 17.72 -2.88
C GLY A 71 6.10 17.26 -1.84
N THR A 72 4.91 16.85 -2.29
CA THR A 72 3.86 16.27 -1.43
C THR A 72 3.42 14.89 -1.92
N GLY A 73 4.09 14.32 -2.91
CA GLY A 73 3.74 13.02 -3.49
C GLY A 73 4.00 11.85 -2.55
N ASP A 74 5.07 11.96 -1.75
CA ASP A 74 5.52 11.00 -0.74
C ASP A 74 4.47 10.73 0.37
N ILE A 75 3.52 11.64 0.56
CA ILE A 75 2.36 11.46 1.45
C ILE A 75 1.45 10.33 0.98
N PHE A 76 1.37 10.08 -0.33
CA PHE A 76 0.41 9.14 -0.94
C PHE A 76 1.05 7.87 -1.48
N PHE A 77 2.34 7.91 -1.84
CA PHE A 77 3.07 6.76 -2.34
C PHE A 77 4.54 6.85 -1.97
N THR A 78 5.23 5.72 -1.94
CA THR A 78 6.65 5.69 -1.62
C THR A 78 7.49 6.06 -2.84
N ILE A 79 8.44 6.98 -2.65
CA ILE A 79 9.43 7.37 -3.66
C ILE A 79 10.77 6.74 -3.24
N PRO A 80 11.48 6.08 -4.16
CA PRO A 80 12.80 5.55 -3.83
C PRO A 80 13.84 6.67 -3.65
N GLU A 81 14.84 6.41 -2.81
CA GLU A 81 15.95 7.33 -2.58
C GLU A 81 16.83 7.48 -3.82
N ASP A 82 17.31 8.70 -4.05
CA ASP A 82 18.18 9.02 -5.18
C ASP A 82 19.52 8.25 -5.10
N GLY A 83 19.96 7.72 -6.24
CA GLY A 83 21.22 6.98 -6.35
C GLY A 83 21.16 5.52 -5.89
N VAL A 84 20.03 5.02 -5.40
CA VAL A 84 19.85 3.59 -5.12
C VAL A 84 19.51 2.83 -6.40
N HIS A 85 20.26 1.76 -6.69
CA HIS A 85 20.03 0.95 -7.89
C HIS A 85 18.68 0.21 -7.82
N GLY A 86 17.97 0.12 -8.95
CA GLY A 86 16.64 -0.52 -9.04
C GLY A 86 16.60 -1.96 -8.50
N TRP A 87 17.67 -2.73 -8.69
CA TRP A 87 17.79 -4.08 -8.11
C TRP A 87 17.76 -4.09 -6.58
N ASN A 88 18.38 -3.11 -5.91
CA ASN A 88 18.38 -3.04 -4.45
C ASN A 88 16.97 -2.76 -3.95
N LEU A 89 16.25 -1.84 -4.61
CA LEU A 89 14.85 -1.52 -4.29
C LEU A 89 13.92 -2.71 -4.51
N PHE A 90 14.14 -3.49 -5.58
CA PHE A 90 13.37 -4.70 -5.83
C PHE A 90 13.55 -5.72 -4.70
N PHE A 91 14.80 -6.05 -4.35
CA PHE A 91 15.07 -7.03 -3.29
C PHE A 91 14.64 -6.52 -1.91
N ASP A 92 14.75 -5.23 -1.65
CA ASP A 92 14.20 -4.60 -0.44
C ASP A 92 12.69 -4.89 -0.29
N GLN A 93 11.90 -4.62 -1.33
CA GLN A 93 10.46 -4.87 -1.30
C GLN A 93 10.11 -6.36 -1.16
N VAL A 94 10.88 -7.25 -1.80
CA VAL A 94 10.72 -8.70 -1.67
C VAL A 94 10.99 -9.15 -0.23
N VAL A 95 12.13 -8.76 0.35
CA VAL A 95 12.52 -9.16 1.70
C VAL A 95 11.58 -8.57 2.74
N GLY A 96 11.25 -7.28 2.64
CA GLY A 96 10.31 -6.62 3.56
C GLY A 96 8.92 -7.28 3.55
N THR A 97 8.40 -7.58 2.36
CA THR A 97 7.11 -8.27 2.22
C THR A 97 7.16 -9.71 2.72
N ALA A 98 8.27 -10.43 2.49
CA ALA A 98 8.44 -11.79 2.98
C ALA A 98 8.46 -11.85 4.52
N VAL A 99 9.17 -10.91 5.17
CA VAL A 99 9.19 -10.79 6.63
C VAL A 99 7.78 -10.51 7.17
N LEU A 100 7.04 -9.58 6.57
CA LEU A 100 5.64 -9.32 6.91
C LEU A 100 4.79 -10.60 6.81
N MET A 101 4.95 -11.37 5.72
CA MET A 101 4.20 -12.62 5.52
C MET A 101 4.53 -13.69 6.56
N ILE A 102 5.78 -13.79 7.02
CA ILE A 102 6.17 -14.71 8.10
C ILE A 102 5.35 -14.41 9.36
N PHE A 103 5.24 -13.14 9.77
CA PHE A 103 4.45 -12.76 10.94
C PHE A 103 2.95 -13.01 10.73
N ILE A 104 2.40 -12.66 9.57
CA ILE A 104 0.97 -12.89 9.26
C ILE A 104 0.64 -14.39 9.35
N VAL A 105 1.48 -15.26 8.78
CA VAL A 105 1.23 -16.71 8.80
C VAL A 105 1.47 -17.30 10.19
N ALA A 106 2.45 -16.81 10.95
CA ALA A 106 2.74 -17.30 12.29
C ALA A 106 1.65 -16.94 13.31
N LEU A 107 1.07 -15.74 13.20
CA LEU A 107 0.03 -15.24 14.11
C LEU A 107 -1.39 -15.58 13.65
N GLY A 108 -1.59 -15.87 12.36
CA GLY A 108 -2.89 -16.18 11.78
C GLY A 108 -3.37 -17.62 11.98
N ASN A 109 -2.86 -18.31 13.01
CA ASN A 109 -3.29 -19.66 13.43
C ASN A 109 -4.25 -19.58 14.61
#